data_AF-A0A7C6JRI1-F1
#
_entry.id   AF-A0A7C6JRI1-F1
#
_cell.length_a   1.000
_cell.length_b   1.000
_cell.length_c   1.000
_cell.angle_alpha   90.00
_cell.angle_beta   90.00
_cell.angle_gamma   90.00
#
_symmetry.space_group_name_H-M   'P 1'
#
loop_
_entity.id
_entity.type
_entity.pdbx_description
1 polymer ?
#
loop_
_entity_poly.entity_id
_entity_poly.type
_entity_poly.pdbx_seq_one_letter_code
_entity_poly.pdbx_strand_id
1 'polypeptide(L)'
;MKDFYDIYYLATAFDFEGRNLQQAIYETLSNRGTPCEKDSVAVIARLAEDNEIHKRWDNFCQRTLKYELDLTEVVNTIIDLTLPPYQSIIDEEEFFRNWSHKDSKYV
;
A
#
# COMPACT_ATOMS: atom_id res chain seq x y z
N MET A 1 2.83 8.37 9.39
CA MET A 1 3.43 7.09 9.80
C MET A 1 2.38 6.08 10.18
N LYS A 2 1.42 6.40 11.06
CA LYS A 2 0.30 5.51 11.37
C LYS A 2 -0.41 4.94 10.13
N ASP A 3 -0.74 5.76 9.13
CA ASP A 3 -1.46 5.26 7.95
C ASP A 3 -0.68 4.20 7.17
N PHE A 4 0.65 4.31 7.09
CA PHE A 4 1.50 3.27 6.49
C PHE A 4 1.41 1.98 7.30
N TYR A 5 1.50 2.08 8.62
CA TYR A 5 1.36 0.92 9.50
C TYR A 5 -0.02 0.27 9.40
N ASP A 6 -1.09 1.07 9.37
CA ASP A 6 -2.46 0.55 9.30
C ASP A 6 -2.68 -0.22 7.99
N ILE A 7 -2.20 0.29 6.84
CA ILE A 7 -2.29 -0.43 5.56
C ILE A 7 -1.40 -1.67 5.55
N TYR A 8 -0.16 -1.58 6.06
CA TYR A 8 0.73 -2.75 6.18
C TYR A 8 0.14 -3.83 7.06
N TYR A 9 -0.45 -3.45 8.19
CA TYR A 9 -1.12 -4.37 9.10
C TYR A 9 -2.30 -5.05 8.40
N LEU A 10 -3.11 -4.30 7.65
CA LEU A 10 -4.17 -4.88 6.85
C LEU A 10 -3.63 -5.89 5.83
N ALA A 11 -2.57 -5.54 5.10
CA ALA A 11 -1.94 -6.40 4.10
C ALA A 11 -1.38 -7.70 4.69
N THR A 12 -0.82 -7.65 5.90
CA THR A 12 -0.16 -8.80 6.53
C THR A 12 -1.08 -9.62 7.43
N ALA A 13 -2.29 -9.14 7.73
CA ALA A 13 -3.24 -9.82 8.60
C ALA A 13 -4.49 -10.36 7.89
N PHE A 14 -4.83 -9.87 6.70
CA PHE A 14 -6.09 -10.22 6.03
C PHE A 14 -5.91 -10.53 4.54
N ASP A 15 -6.68 -11.51 4.07
CA ASP A 15 -6.86 -11.75 2.65
C ASP A 15 -7.83 -10.72 2.07
N PHE A 16 -7.63 -10.37 0.80
CA PHE A 16 -8.51 -9.44 0.10
C PHE A 16 -8.90 -9.97 -1.28
N GLU A 17 -10.16 -9.76 -1.63
CA GLU A 17 -10.60 -9.93 -3.00
C GLU A 17 -10.10 -8.77 -3.85
N GLY A 18 -9.35 -9.05 -4.91
CA GLY A 18 -8.72 -8.02 -5.74
C GLY A 18 -9.75 -7.08 -6.37
N ARG A 19 -10.94 -7.58 -6.71
CA ARG A 19 -12.00 -6.75 -7.31
C ARG A 19 -12.53 -5.72 -6.31
N ASN A 20 -12.69 -6.11 -5.05
CA ASN A 20 -13.12 -5.19 -4.00
C ASN A 20 -12.04 -4.16 -3.69
N LEU A 21 -10.76 -4.56 -3.65
CA LEU A 21 -9.64 -3.62 -3.51
C LEU A 21 -9.57 -2.62 -4.67
N GLN A 22 -9.72 -3.11 -5.89
CA GLN A 22 -9.76 -2.27 -7.09
C GLN A 22 -10.85 -1.20 -6.98
N GLN A 23 -12.08 -1.61 -6.64
CA GLN A 23 -13.19 -0.67 -6.48
C GLN A 23 -12.93 0.34 -5.35
N ALA A 24 -12.45 -0.12 -4.20
CA ALA A 24 -12.17 0.76 -3.06
C ALA A 24 -11.09 1.81 -3.38
N ILE A 25 -10.04 1.41 -4.10
CA ILE A 25 -8.98 2.32 -4.56
C ILE A 25 -9.55 3.36 -5.54
N TYR A 26 -10.30 2.90 -6.55
CA TYR A 26 -10.92 3.78 -7.54
C TYR A 26 -11.83 4.82 -6.87
N GLU A 27 -12.79 4.36 -6.07
CA GLU A 27 -13.74 5.25 -5.39
C GLU A 27 -13.03 6.26 -4.47
N THR A 28 -11.98 5.83 -3.75
CA THR A 28 -11.21 6.71 -2.88
C THR A 28 -10.52 7.84 -3.66
N LEU A 29 -9.89 7.52 -4.79
CA LEU A 29 -9.18 8.51 -5.61
C LEU A 29 -10.15 9.43 -6.33
N SER A 30 -11.22 8.89 -6.90
CA SER A 30 -12.29 9.67 -7.55
C SER A 30 -12.96 10.64 -6.59
N ASN A 31 -13.30 10.19 -5.38
CA ASN A 31 -13.93 11.04 -4.36
C ASN A 31 -13.01 12.19 -3.88
N ARG A 32 -11.69 12.02 -4.00
CA ARG A 32 -10.69 13.05 -3.66
C ARG A 32 -10.30 13.93 -4.85
N GLY A 33 -10.84 13.68 -6.03
CA GLY A 33 -10.45 14.37 -7.26
C GLY A 33 -8.97 14.14 -7.63
N THR A 34 -8.37 13.04 -7.17
CA THR A 34 -6.97 12.71 -7.46
C THR A 34 -6.92 11.92 -8.78
N PRO A 35 -6.26 12.43 -9.83
CA PRO A 35 -6.13 11.71 -11.09
C PRO A 35 -5.40 10.38 -10.90
N CYS A 36 -5.87 9.32 -11.56
CA CYS A 36 -5.12 8.06 -11.62
C CYS A 36 -4.06 8.19 -12.71
N GLU A 37 -2.80 8.38 -12.33
CA GLU A 37 -1.66 8.49 -13.24
C GLU A 37 -0.68 7.33 -13.04
N LYS A 38 -0.04 6.87 -14.12
CA LYS A 38 0.91 5.75 -14.11
C LYS A 38 2.04 5.89 -13.08
N ASP A 39 2.42 7.11 -12.72
CA ASP A 39 3.49 7.36 -11.76
C ASP A 39 3.03 7.46 -10.29
N SER A 40 1.72 7.36 -10.01
CA SER A 40 1.18 7.60 -8.65
C SER A 40 1.73 6.64 -7.60
N VAL A 41 1.93 5.37 -7.97
CA VAL A 41 2.51 4.37 -7.06
C VAL A 41 4.03 4.52 -6.95
N ALA A 42 4.70 5.00 -8.01
CA ALA A 42 6.12 5.29 -7.98
C ALA A 42 6.48 6.41 -6.98
N VAL A 43 5.54 7.31 -6.70
CA VAL A 43 5.69 8.32 -5.63
C VAL A 43 5.85 7.64 -4.26
N ILE A 44 5.11 6.56 -3.99
CA ILE A 44 5.18 5.85 -2.70
C ILE A 44 6.54 5.16 -2.54
N ALA A 45 7.08 4.55 -3.60
CA ALA A 45 8.40 3.94 -3.59
C ALA A 45 9.50 4.95 -3.23
N ARG A 46 9.43 6.18 -3.78
CA ARG A 46 10.38 7.25 -3.48
C ARG A 46 10.35 7.72 -2.03
N LEU A 47 9.24 7.53 -1.32
CA LEU A 47 9.16 7.86 0.12
C LEU A 47 10.03 6.95 0.97
N ALA A 48 10.27 5.71 0.54
CA ALA A 48 11.17 4.78 1.22
C ALA A 48 12.66 5.10 1.03
N GLU A 49 13.00 6.06 0.16
CA GLU A 49 14.39 6.50 -0.05
C GLU A 49 14.72 7.79 0.73
N ASP A 50 13.70 8.43 1.31
CA ASP A 50 13.87 9.70 2.02
C ASP A 50 14.30 9.49 3.48
N ASN A 51 15.51 9.94 3.80
CA ASN A 51 16.09 9.88 5.15
C ASN A 51 15.23 10.57 6.23
N GLU A 52 14.49 11.63 5.89
CA GLU A 52 13.58 12.27 6.85
C GLU A 52 12.35 11.41 7.14
N ILE A 53 11.86 10.67 6.15
CA ILE A 53 10.74 9.73 6.32
C ILE A 53 11.19 8.55 7.18
N HIS A 54 12.38 7.99 6.95
CA HIS A 54 12.98 6.97 7.82
C HIS A 54 13.07 7.42 9.28
N LYS A 55 13.62 8.62 9.55
CA LYS A 55 13.69 9.16 10.93
C LYS A 55 12.32 9.30 11.59
N ARG A 56 11.32 9.76 10.83
CA ARG A 56 9.93 9.88 11.34
C ARG A 56 9.32 8.51 11.60
N TRP A 57 9.63 7.51 10.78
CA TRP A 57 9.21 6.13 10.95
C TRP A 57 9.84 5.48 12.18
N ASP A 58 11.15 5.62 12.36
CA ASP A 58 11.86 5.11 13.55
C ASP A 58 11.28 5.70 14.84
N ASN A 59 11.00 7.02 14.82
CA ASN A 59 10.38 7.68 15.97
C ASN A 59 8.98 7.11 16.26
N PHE A 60 8.20 6.86 15.22
CA PHE A 60 6.88 6.22 15.35
C PHE A 60 7.00 4.80 15.91
N CYS A 61 7.93 3.99 15.41
CA CYS A 61 8.20 2.64 15.90
C CYS A 61 8.56 2.65 17.40
N GLN A 62 9.52 3.49 17.80
CA GLN A 62 9.97 3.60 19.19
C GLN A 62 8.89 4.13 20.15
N ARG A 63 8.09 5.11 19.71
CA ARG A 63 7.14 5.80 20.60
C ARG A 63 5.77 5.13 20.63
N THR A 64 5.32 4.58 19.51
CA THR A 64 3.97 4.04 19.34
C THR A 64 3.96 2.52 19.27
N LEU A 65 4.73 1.90 18.36
CA LEU A 65 4.70 0.44 18.17
C LEU A 65 5.42 -0.34 19.27
N LYS A 66 6.49 0.24 19.84
CA LYS A 66 7.37 -0.39 20.85
C LYS A 66 8.16 -1.59 20.34
N TYR A 67 8.35 -1.71 19.03
CA TYR A 67 9.25 -2.65 18.39
C TYR A 67 9.82 -2.04 17.10
N GLU A 68 10.88 -2.66 16.56
CA GLU A 68 11.51 -2.24 15.31
C GLU A 68 10.82 -2.90 14.12
N LEU A 69 10.51 -2.11 13.09
CA LEU A 69 9.92 -2.56 11.84
C LEU A 69 10.56 -1.75 10.71
N ASP A 70 11.00 -2.43 9.66
CA ASP A 70 11.71 -1.79 8.56
C ASP A 70 10.73 -1.02 7.66
N LEU A 71 10.99 0.27 7.43
CA LEU A 71 10.12 1.11 6.59
C LEU A 71 10.06 0.61 5.15
N THR A 72 11.18 0.12 4.62
CA THR A 72 11.25 -0.40 3.25
C THR A 72 10.40 -1.65 3.11
N GLU A 73 10.40 -2.57 4.10
CA GLU A 73 9.48 -3.71 4.14
C GLU A 73 8.01 -3.26 4.12
N VAL A 74 7.67 -2.28 4.95
CA VAL A 74 6.33 -1.71 5.05
C VAL A 74 5.88 -1.12 3.72
N VAL A 75 6.71 -0.27 3.12
CA VAL A 75 6.40 0.38 1.85
C VAL A 75 6.28 -0.64 0.71
N ASN A 76 7.19 -1.60 0.62
CA ASN A 76 7.13 -2.64 -0.42
C ASN A 76 5.85 -3.46 -0.31
N THR A 77 5.45 -3.85 0.89
CA THR A 77 4.20 -4.61 1.11
C THR A 77 2.98 -3.79 0.70
N ILE A 78 2.95 -2.49 1.00
CA ILE A 78 1.87 -1.59 0.56
C ILE A 78 1.84 -1.48 -0.96
N ILE A 79 3.00 -1.38 -1.61
CA ILE A 79 3.11 -1.35 -3.08
C ILE A 79 2.59 -2.67 -3.67
N ASP A 80 3.01 -3.81 -3.15
CA ASP A 80 2.59 -5.13 -3.64
C ASP A 80 1.08 -5.32 -3.50
N LEU A 81 0.48 -4.83 -2.42
CA LEU A 81 -0.97 -4.84 -2.23
C LEU A 81 -1.69 -3.92 -3.23
N THR A 82 -1.20 -2.70 -3.44
CA THR A 82 -1.97 -1.64 -4.12
C THR A 82 -1.69 -1.53 -5.62
N LEU A 83 -0.48 -1.85 -6.08
CA LEU A 83 -0.05 -1.64 -7.46
C LEU A 83 -0.85 -2.49 -8.47
N PRO A 84 -1.05 -3.81 -8.28
CA PRO A 84 -1.78 -4.61 -9.26
C PRO A 84 -3.24 -4.18 -9.51
N PRO A 85 -4.09 -3.98 -8.47
CA PRO A 85 -5.44 -3.46 -8.70
C PRO A 85 -5.42 -2.02 -9.22
N TYR A 86 -4.45 -1.20 -8.83
CA TYR A 86 -4.30 0.16 -9.36
C TYR A 86 -3.98 0.18 -10.86
N GLN A 87 -3.04 -0.66 -11.29
CA GLN A 87 -2.68 -0.79 -12.70
C GLN A 87 -3.88 -1.24 -13.53
N SER A 88 -4.69 -2.15 -13.00
CA SER A 88 -5.92 -2.61 -13.66
C SER A 88 -6.96 -1.48 -13.82
N ILE A 89 -7.00 -0.49 -12.93
CA ILE A 89 -7.81 0.73 -13.12
C ILE A 89 -7.32 1.53 -14.32
N ILE A 90 -6.01 1.72 -14.45
CA ILE A 90 -5.40 2.48 -15.55
C ILE A 90 -5.64 1.79 -16.90
N ASP A 91 -5.53 0.46 -16.91
CA ASP A 91 -5.71 -0.35 -18.11
C ASP A 91 -7.20 -0.61 -18.44
N GLU A 92 -8.12 -0.10 -17.62
CA GLU A 92 -9.56 -0.28 -17.75
C GLU A 92 -10.00 -1.77 -17.73
N GLU A 93 -9.27 -2.60 -16.97
CA GLU A 93 -9.50 -4.05 -16.85
C GLU A 93 -10.10 -4.41 -15.48
N GLU A 94 -10.74 -5.58 -15.40
CA GLU A 94 -11.21 -6.12 -14.13
C GLU A 94 -10.14 -6.99 -13.46
N PHE A 95 -9.89 -6.75 -12.16
CA PHE A 95 -8.86 -7.45 -11.42
C PHE A 95 -9.44 -8.55 -10.51
N PHE A 96 -9.28 -9.82 -10.90
CA PHE A 96 -9.91 -10.97 -10.23
C PHE A 96 -8.98 -11.83 -9.36
N ARG A 97 -7.73 -11.42 -9.13
CA ARG A 97 -6.82 -12.15 -8.24
C ARG A 97 -7.12 -11.84 -6.78
N ASN A 98 -6.72 -12.72 -5.87
CA ASN A 98 -6.91 -12.49 -4.43
C ASN A 98 -5.58 -12.26 -3.73
N TRP A 99 -5.52 -11.28 -2.85
CA TRP A 99 -4.37 -11.08 -1.99
C TRP A 99 -4.35 -12.16 -0.91
N SER A 100 -3.23 -12.90 -0.81
CA SER A 100 -2.93 -13.81 0.29
C SER A 100 -2.00 -13.11 1.27
N HIS A 101 -2.47 -12.83 2.49
CA HIS A 101 -1.61 -12.23 3.53
C HIS A 101 -0.47 -13.16 3.96
N LYS A 102 -0.67 -14.48 3.84
CA LYS A 102 0.34 -15.48 4.20
C LYS A 102 1.52 -15.46 3.25
N ASP A 103 1.25 -15.23 1.98
CA ASP A 103 2.26 -15.21 0.93
C ASP A 103 2.70 -13.80 0.55
N SER A 104 2.06 -12.77 1.12
CA SER A 104 2.18 -11.35 0.78
C SER A 104 2.15 -11.11 -0.73
N LYS A 105 1.20 -11.75 -1.44
CA LYS A 105 1.06 -11.63 -2.89
C LYS A 105 -0.33 -11.97 -3.39
N TYR A 106 -0.60 -11.60 -4.63
CA TYR A 106 -1.80 -12.02 -5.34
C TYR A 106 -1.68 -13.46 -5.86
N VAL A 107 -2.71 -14.27 -5.60
CA VAL A 107 -2.90 -15.67 -6.05
C VAL A 107 -4.08 -15.81 -7.01
#